data_AF-A0A1T4X7S0-F1
#
_entry.id   AF-A0A1T4X7S0-F1
#
_cell.length_a   1.000
_cell.length_b   1.000
_cell.length_c   1.000
_cell.angle_alpha   90.00
_cell.angle_beta   90.00
_cell.angle_gamma   90.00
#
_symmetry.space_group_name_H-M   'P 1'
#
loop_
_entity.id
_entity.type
_entity.pdbx_description
1 polymer ?
#
loop_
_entity_poly.entity_id
_entity_poly.type
_entity_poly.pdbx_seq_one_letter_code
_entity_poly.pdbx_strand_id
1 'polypeptide(L)'
;MEGSSIVLMEKQDGILSKELGSYEIETGIEYIYKAYVEDEIVYLFLTTNVDVDDENYNDIFDEYDFEGHINLGCQVEEVEEEYNPVWLIKTDFINQHDDMKKKLNDIIKYHAEEIKRIYEKLGINPL
;
A
#
# COMPACT_ATOMS: atom_id res chain seq x y z
N MET A 1 -4.22 -22.40 2.38
CA MET A 1 -3.83 -21.00 2.20
C MET A 1 -4.31 -20.27 3.44
N GLU A 2 -3.39 -19.80 4.28
CA GLU A 2 -3.74 -18.84 5.31
C GLU A 2 -3.97 -17.51 4.59
N GLY A 3 -5.23 -17.11 4.44
CA GLY A 3 -5.54 -15.75 4.01
C GLY A 3 -4.95 -14.80 5.04
N SER A 4 -4.11 -13.87 4.59
CA SER A 4 -3.56 -12.84 5.47
C SER A 4 -4.53 -11.66 5.46
N SER A 5 -4.81 -11.11 6.63
CA SER A 5 -5.77 -9.99 6.77
C SER A 5 -5.06 -8.73 7.24
N ILE A 6 -5.48 -7.59 6.69
CA ILE A 6 -5.12 -6.27 7.23
C ILE A 6 -6.15 -5.86 8.28
N VAL A 7 -5.69 -5.27 9.38
CA VAL A 7 -6.56 -4.69 10.41
C VAL A 7 -6.47 -3.17 10.29
N LEU A 8 -7.60 -2.51 10.03
CA LEU A 8 -7.67 -1.06 10.04
C LEU A 8 -8.02 -0.58 11.45
N MET A 9 -7.11 0.19 12.02
CA MET A 9 -7.25 0.84 13.32
C MET A 9 -7.52 2.33 13.12
N GLU A 10 -8.47 2.87 13.85
CA GLU A 10 -8.68 4.31 14.01
C GLU A 10 -7.50 4.90 14.78
N LYS A 11 -7.00 6.03 14.29
CA LYS A 11 -5.95 6.84 14.91
C LYS A 11 -6.55 8.18 15.30
N GLN A 12 -6.42 8.53 16.57
CA GLN A 12 -6.86 9.81 17.14
C GLN A 12 -5.73 10.35 18.02
N ASP A 13 -5.42 11.64 17.89
CA ASP A 13 -4.35 12.31 18.65
C ASP A 13 -2.98 11.59 18.57
N GLY A 14 -2.67 10.98 17.42
CA GLY A 14 -1.43 10.23 17.21
C GLY A 14 -1.42 8.81 17.78
N ILE A 15 -2.52 8.35 18.40
CA ILE A 15 -2.62 7.05 19.07
C ILE A 15 -3.64 6.17 18.36
N LEU A 16 -3.29 4.91 18.12
CA LEU A 16 -4.25 3.90 17.66
C LEU A 16 -5.25 3.60 18.77
N SER A 17 -6.53 3.89 18.54
CA SER A 17 -7.57 3.88 19.56
C SER A 17 -8.50 2.68 19.47
N LYS A 18 -8.92 2.30 18.26
CA LYS A 18 -10.01 1.34 18.05
C LYS A 18 -9.87 0.58 16.73
N GLU A 19 -10.18 -0.71 16.74
CA GLU A 19 -10.35 -1.49 15.50
C GLU A 19 -11.64 -1.11 14.76
N LEU A 20 -11.51 -0.78 13.47
CA LEU A 20 -12.64 -0.49 12.58
C LEU A 20 -13.05 -1.71 11.76
N GLY A 21 -12.09 -2.58 11.43
CA GLY A 21 -12.37 -3.83 10.74
C GLY A 21 -11.12 -4.61 10.36
N SER A 22 -11.33 -5.88 10.03
CA SER A 22 -10.32 -6.77 9.46
C SER A 22 -10.75 -7.19 8.06
N TYR A 23 -9.83 -7.09 7.11
CA TYR A 23 -10.09 -7.32 5.69
C TYR A 23 -9.07 -8.33 5.15
N GLU A 24 -9.58 -9.42 4.60
CA GLU A 24 -8.74 -10.42 3.94
C GLU A 24 -8.14 -9.85 2.65
N ILE A 25 -6.84 -10.03 2.48
CA ILE A 25 -6.07 -9.63 1.31
C ILE A 25 -5.76 -10.86 0.47
N GLU A 26 -6.17 -10.82 -0.79
CA GLU A 26 -6.04 -11.95 -1.72
C GLU A 26 -4.58 -12.15 -2.16
N THR A 27 -3.86 -11.05 -2.42
CA THR A 27 -2.47 -11.04 -2.89
C THR A 27 -1.76 -9.75 -2.46
N GLY A 28 -0.44 -9.78 -2.27
CA GLY A 28 0.36 -8.58 -2.05
C GLY A 28 0.37 -8.07 -0.60
N ILE A 29 0.04 -8.93 0.37
CA ILE A 29 0.14 -8.61 1.80
C ILE A 29 1.58 -8.21 2.19
N GLU A 30 2.57 -8.79 1.51
CA GLU A 30 4.00 -8.54 1.72
C GLU A 30 4.43 -7.11 1.39
N TYR A 31 3.63 -6.36 0.62
CA TYR A 31 3.91 -4.97 0.28
C TYR A 31 3.31 -3.99 1.28
N ILE A 32 2.51 -4.44 2.25
CA ILE A 32 1.86 -3.56 3.23
C ILE A 32 2.86 -3.25 4.35
N TYR A 33 3.29 -1.99 4.42
CA TYR A 33 4.20 -1.53 5.45
C TYR A 33 3.47 -1.10 6.73
N LYS A 34 2.44 -0.27 6.59
CA LYS A 34 1.58 0.19 7.70
C LYS A 34 0.24 0.69 7.18
N ALA A 35 -0.81 0.56 7.97
CA ALA A 35 -2.13 1.08 7.64
C ALA A 35 -2.91 1.54 8.87
N TYR A 36 -3.68 2.61 8.72
CA TYR A 36 -4.60 3.12 9.74
C TYR A 36 -5.67 4.02 9.11
N VAL A 37 -6.65 4.44 9.91
CA VAL A 37 -7.67 5.41 9.51
C VAL A 37 -7.58 6.62 10.42
N GLU A 38 -7.53 7.82 9.85
CA GLU A 38 -7.50 9.10 10.58
C GLU A 38 -8.42 10.07 9.84
N ASP A 39 -9.36 10.70 10.56
CA ASP A 39 -10.36 11.61 9.98
C ASP A 39 -11.14 11.03 8.78
N GLU A 40 -11.63 9.79 8.91
CA GLU A 40 -12.34 9.04 7.86
C GLU A 40 -11.51 8.74 6.59
N ILE A 41 -10.21 9.01 6.61
CA ILE A 41 -9.29 8.69 5.52
C ILE A 41 -8.46 7.46 5.90
N VAL A 42 -8.42 6.45 5.02
CA VAL A 42 -7.48 5.33 5.10
C VAL A 42 -6.12 5.81 4.64
N TYR A 43 -5.12 5.66 5.49
CA TYR A 43 -3.71 5.83 5.18
C TYR A 43 -3.11 4.44 5.02
N LEU A 44 -2.74 4.08 3.79
CA LEU A 44 -2.12 2.81 3.46
C LEU A 44 -0.72 3.07 2.91
N PHE A 45 0.30 2.58 3.60
CA PHE A 45 1.68 2.71 3.17
C PHE A 45 2.10 1.39 2.55
N LEU A 46 2.49 1.46 1.29
CA LEU A 46 2.94 0.32 0.50
C LEU A 46 4.43 0.47 0.19
N THR A 47 5.14 -0.64 0.12
CA THR A 47 6.60 -0.68 -0.05
C THR A 47 7.03 -1.86 -0.91
N THR A 48 8.33 -1.98 -1.18
CA THR A 48 8.93 -3.13 -1.84
C THR A 48 9.00 -4.34 -0.91
N ASN A 49 8.84 -5.54 -1.44
CA ASN A 49 8.97 -6.79 -0.68
C ASN A 49 10.42 -7.26 -0.49
N VAL A 50 11.40 -6.50 -0.97
CA VAL A 50 12.83 -6.73 -0.79
C VAL A 50 13.52 -5.42 -0.45
N ASP A 51 14.69 -5.53 0.17
CA ASP A 51 15.57 -4.40 0.39
C ASP A 51 16.14 -3.91 -0.94
N VAL A 52 16.05 -2.60 -1.16
CA VAL A 52 16.50 -1.94 -2.38
C VAL A 52 17.78 -1.16 -2.07
N ASP A 53 18.78 -1.25 -2.95
CA ASP A 53 19.99 -0.44 -2.84
C ASP A 53 19.76 1.02 -3.27
N ASP A 54 20.69 1.92 -2.92
CA ASP A 54 20.56 3.35 -3.20
C ASP A 54 20.41 3.68 -4.70
N GLU A 55 20.95 2.83 -5.60
CA GLU A 55 20.87 3.01 -7.05
C GLU A 55 19.44 2.73 -7.52
N ASN A 56 18.92 1.55 -7.15
CA ASN A 56 17.57 1.14 -7.50
C ASN A 56 16.48 1.92 -6.74
N TYR A 57 16.78 2.52 -5.59
CA TYR A 57 15.81 3.27 -4.79
C TYR A 57 15.15 4.39 -5.60
N ASN A 58 15.98 5.22 -6.24
CA ASN A 58 15.48 6.34 -7.05
C ASN A 58 14.86 5.85 -8.36
N ASP A 59 15.48 4.85 -9.00
CA ASP A 59 14.96 4.28 -10.26
C ASP A 59 13.57 3.65 -10.07
N ILE A 60 13.29 3.04 -8.92
CA ILE A 60 11.97 2.49 -8.62
C ILE A 60 10.92 3.60 -8.48
N PHE A 61 11.24 4.72 -7.82
CA PHE A 61 10.33 5.86 -7.73
C PHE A 61 10.06 6.47 -9.12
N ASP A 62 11.12 6.71 -9.90
CA ASP A 62 11.02 7.27 -11.26
C ASP A 62 10.17 6.40 -12.20
N GLU A 63 10.16 5.08 -11.97
CA GLU A 63 9.41 4.13 -12.79
C GLU A 63 7.99 3.88 -12.30
N TYR A 64 7.63 4.26 -11.07
CA TYR A 64 6.33 3.94 -10.50
C TYR A 64 5.20 4.76 -11.13
N ASP A 65 4.17 4.09 -11.65
CA ASP A 65 3.00 4.76 -12.22
C ASP A 65 1.91 4.97 -11.15
N PHE A 66 1.48 6.23 -10.97
CA PHE A 66 0.39 6.59 -10.06
C PHE A 66 -1.00 6.52 -10.70
N GLU A 67 -1.09 6.43 -12.04
CA GLU A 67 -2.36 6.56 -12.76
C GLU A 67 -3.40 5.52 -12.32
N GLY A 68 -3.00 4.28 -12.04
CA GLY A 68 -3.95 3.25 -11.57
C GLY A 68 -4.56 3.58 -10.22
N HIS A 69 -3.77 4.11 -9.28
CA HIS A 69 -4.28 4.56 -7.96
C HIS A 69 -5.19 5.77 -8.09
N ILE A 70 -4.82 6.74 -8.95
CA ILE A 70 -5.63 7.93 -9.21
C ILE A 70 -6.97 7.55 -9.85
N ASN A 71 -6.97 6.60 -10.79
CA ASN A 71 -8.19 6.08 -11.41
C ASN A 71 -9.10 5.33 -10.43
N LEU A 72 -8.53 4.74 -9.38
CA LEU A 72 -9.28 4.19 -8.25
C LEU A 72 -9.84 5.27 -7.32
N GLY A 73 -9.49 6.55 -7.51
CA GLY A 73 -9.90 7.67 -6.66
C GLY A 73 -9.03 7.83 -5.42
N CYS A 74 -7.77 7.40 -5.47
CA CYS A 74 -6.81 7.56 -4.37
C CYS A 74 -5.92 8.79 -4.59
N GLN A 75 -5.38 9.33 -3.51
CA GLN A 75 -4.23 10.24 -3.54
C GLN A 75 -2.97 9.43 -3.26
N VAL A 76 -1.86 9.80 -3.89
CA VAL A 76 -0.57 9.10 -3.74
C VAL A 76 0.53 10.10 -3.45
N GLU A 77 1.36 9.78 -2.47
CA GLU A 77 2.54 10.57 -2.06
C GLU A 77 3.73 9.62 -1.88
N GLU A 78 4.91 10.03 -2.33
CA GLU A 78 6.17 9.33 -2.04
C GLU A 78 6.63 9.68 -0.62
N VAL A 79 7.21 8.70 0.09
CA VAL A 79 7.73 8.87 1.44
C VAL A 79 9.24 8.65 1.41
N GLU A 80 10.00 9.73 1.21
CA GLU A 80 11.46 9.73 1.02
C GLU A 80 12.26 9.43 2.31
N GLU A 81 11.62 9.42 3.49
CA GLU A 81 12.30 9.23 4.78
C GLU A 81 12.48 7.75 5.16
N GLU A 82 11.97 6.82 4.36
CA GLU A 82 11.98 5.38 4.62
C GLU A 82 13.15 4.70 3.87
N TYR A 83 13.68 3.62 4.45
CA TYR A 83 14.85 2.89 3.93
C TYR A 83 14.60 2.28 2.54
N ASN A 84 13.42 1.69 2.35
CA ASN A 84 12.95 1.19 1.05
C ASN A 84 11.96 2.20 0.45
N PRO A 85 11.74 2.19 -0.88
CA PRO A 85 10.70 3.02 -1.48
C PRO A 85 9.33 2.75 -0.82
N VAL A 86 8.67 3.82 -0.39
CA VAL A 86 7.37 3.78 0.26
C VAL A 86 6.44 4.79 -0.39
N TRP A 87 5.22 4.37 -0.64
CA TRP A 87 4.13 5.21 -1.12
C TRP A 87 3.01 5.24 -0.11
N LEU A 88 2.58 6.45 0.23
CA LEU A 88 1.37 6.69 1.01
C LEU A 88 0.19 6.83 0.05
N ILE A 89 -0.71 5.84 0.09
CA ILE A 89 -1.99 5.85 -0.59
C ILE A 89 -3.07 6.30 0.38
N LYS A 90 -3.79 7.37 0.03
CA LYS A 90 -4.94 7.89 0.80
C LYS A 90 -6.24 7.66 0.04
N THR A 91 -7.25 7.14 0.71
CA THR A 91 -8.62 6.97 0.17
C THR A 91 -9.64 7.11 1.29
N ASP A 92 -10.86 7.52 0.96
CA ASP A 92 -11.95 7.56 1.94
C ASP A 92 -12.21 6.16 2.53
N PHE A 93 -12.47 6.11 3.83
CA PHE A 93 -12.91 4.90 4.51
C PHE A 93 -14.36 4.57 4.13
N ILE A 94 -14.60 3.31 3.78
CA ILE A 94 -15.92 2.84 3.37
C ILE A 94 -16.50 1.98 4.49
N ASN A 95 -17.63 2.42 5.07
CA ASN A 95 -18.29 1.71 6.17
C ASN A 95 -18.84 0.33 5.79
N GLN A 96 -19.09 0.10 4.50
CA GLN A 96 -19.54 -1.20 3.98
C GLN A 96 -18.32 -2.12 3.84
N HIS A 97 -18.28 -3.17 4.67
CA HIS A 97 -17.13 -4.07 4.81
C HIS A 97 -16.64 -4.67 3.49
N ASP A 98 -17.52 -5.20 2.65
CA ASP A 98 -17.15 -5.82 1.37
C ASP A 98 -16.64 -4.78 0.36
N ASP A 99 -17.18 -3.56 0.38
CA ASP A 99 -16.73 -2.48 -0.50
C ASP A 99 -15.34 -1.98 -0.09
N MET A 100 -15.07 -1.84 1.21
CA MET A 100 -13.74 -1.51 1.72
C MET A 100 -12.75 -2.64 1.44
N LYS A 101 -13.15 -3.90 1.66
CA LYS A 101 -12.34 -5.09 1.31
C LYS A 101 -11.94 -5.04 -0.15
N LYS A 102 -12.90 -4.83 -1.05
CA LYS A 102 -12.66 -4.77 -2.49
C LYS A 102 -11.71 -3.62 -2.83
N LYS A 103 -11.96 -2.43 -2.31
CA LYS A 103 -11.12 -1.24 -2.54
C LYS A 103 -9.67 -1.47 -2.11
N LEU A 104 -9.45 -2.07 -0.93
CA LEU A 104 -8.10 -2.41 -0.45
C LEU A 104 -7.42 -3.41 -1.38
N ASN A 105 -8.12 -4.48 -1.78
CA ASN A 105 -7.57 -5.48 -2.69
C ASN A 105 -7.23 -4.88 -4.07
N ASP A 106 -8.07 -4.01 -4.61
CA ASP A 106 -7.81 -3.33 -5.89
C ASP A 106 -6.54 -2.45 -5.82
N ILE A 107 -6.37 -1.69 -4.72
CA ILE A 107 -5.17 -0.85 -4.47
C ILE A 107 -3.91 -1.71 -4.35
N ILE A 108 -3.95 -2.72 -3.48
CA ILE A 108 -2.78 -3.56 -3.18
C ILE A 108 -2.38 -4.38 -4.41
N LYS A 109 -3.36 -4.90 -5.15
CA LYS A 109 -3.11 -5.63 -6.39
C LYS A 109 -2.43 -4.76 -7.43
N TYR A 110 -2.92 -3.54 -7.65
CA TYR A 110 -2.28 -2.61 -8.60
C TYR A 110 -0.82 -2.33 -8.20
N HIS A 111 -0.57 -2.05 -6.91
CA HIS A 111 0.79 -1.85 -6.42
C HIS A 111 1.68 -3.07 -6.65
N ALA A 112 1.20 -4.28 -6.35
CA ALA A 112 1.95 -5.51 -6.58
C ALA A 112 2.29 -5.73 -8.07
N GLU A 113 1.35 -5.41 -8.97
CA GLU A 113 1.58 -5.49 -10.42
C GLU A 113 2.62 -4.45 -10.88
N GLU A 114 2.58 -3.23 -10.33
CA GLU A 114 3.55 -2.17 -10.61
C GLU A 114 4.96 -2.53 -10.12
N ILE A 115 5.12 -2.95 -8.86
CA ILE A 115 6.42 -3.36 -8.33
C ILE A 115 7.01 -4.51 -9.16
N LYS A 116 6.18 -5.49 -9.53
CA LYS A 116 6.63 -6.59 -10.39
C LYS A 116 7.10 -6.08 -11.77
N ARG A 117 6.35 -5.18 -12.40
CA ARG A 117 6.72 -4.57 -13.69
C ARG A 117 8.06 -3.83 -13.59
N ILE A 118 8.26 -3.06 -12.52
CA ILE A 118 9.48 -2.29 -12.27
C ILE A 118 10.66 -3.23 -12.06
N TYR A 119 10.51 -4.27 -11.24
CA TYR A 119 11.55 -5.27 -11.03
C TYR A 119 11.96 -5.98 -12.32
N GLU A 120 11.00 -6.38 -13.14
CA GLU A 120 11.27 -6.97 -14.46
C GLU A 120 12.04 -6.00 -15.37
N LYS A 121 11.76 -4.71 -15.29
CA LYS A 121 12.42 -3.66 -16.08
C LYS A 121 13.84 -3.35 -15.60
N LEU A 122 14.04 -3.25 -14.28
CA LEU A 122 15.32 -2.94 -13.65
C LEU A 122 16.22 -4.17 -13.45
N GLY A 123 15.68 -5.38 -13.66
CA GLY A 123 16.41 -6.63 -13.45
C GLY A 123 16.58 -7.00 -11.97
N ILE A 124 15.71 -6.48 -11.10
CA ILE A 124 15.67 -6.80 -9.68
C ILE A 124 15.02 -8.17 -9.51
N ASN A 125 15.68 -9.08 -8.81
CA ASN A 125 15.20 -10.45 -8.63
C ASN A 125 14.79 -10.66 -7.17
N PRO A 126 13.49 -10.67 -6.84
CA PRO A 126 13.05 -11.01 -5.50
C PRO A 126 13.38 -12.48 -5.24
N LEU A 127 14.25 -12.71 -4.24
CA LEU A 127 14.76 -14.04 -3.87
C LEU A 127 13.65 -15.03 -3.49
#